data_AF-A0A929RMY2-F1
#
_entry.id   AF-A0A929RMY2-F1
#
_cell.length_a   1.000
_cell.length_b   1.000
_cell.length_c   1.000
_cell.angle_alpha   90.00
_cell.angle_beta   90.00
_cell.angle_gamma   90.00
#
_symmetry.space_group_name_H-M   'P 1'
#
loop_
_entity.id
_entity.type
_entity.pdbx_description
1 polymer ?
#
loop_
_entity_poly.entity_id
_entity_poly.type
_entity_poly.pdbx_seq_one_letter_code
_entity_poly.pdbx_strand_id
1 'polypeptide(L)' 'HGTRVGRHSKVVKAILDKNVVVEEGAVVGVDLEHDVERGFTVTESGITVVPKGTVVRK' A
#
# COMPACT_ATOMS: atom_id res chain seq x y z
N HIS A 1 -5.28 -11.16 -5.88
CA HIS A 1 -4.92 -11.74 -7.20
C HIS A 1 -4.69 -10.59 -8.19
N GLY A 2 -3.70 -10.71 -9.09
CA GLY A 2 -3.34 -9.65 -10.04
C GLY A 2 -2.51 -8.49 -9.47
N THR A 3 -2.08 -8.58 -8.21
CA THR A 3 -1.28 -7.55 -7.54
C THR A 3 0.17 -7.61 -8.03
N ARG A 4 0.76 -6.46 -8.36
CA ARG A 4 2.15 -6.34 -8.83
C ARG A 4 2.94 -5.46 -7.87
N VAL A 5 4.13 -5.90 -7.51
CA VAL A 5 5.01 -5.19 -6.56
C VAL A 5 6.33 -4.88 -7.25
N GLY A 6 6.63 -3.59 -7.42
CA GLY A 6 7.82 -3.09 -8.09
C GLY A 6 9.09 -3.38 -7.29
N ARG A 7 10.24 -3.36 -7.98
CA ARG A 7 11.56 -3.48 -7.33
C ARG A 7 11.74 -2.40 -6.26
N HIS A 8 12.55 -2.67 -5.24
CA HIS A 8 12.89 -1.73 -4.17
C HIS A 8 11.71 -1.12 -3.37
N SER A 9 10.49 -1.58 -3.61
CA SER A 9 9.32 -1.18 -2.85
C SER A 9 9.33 -1.81 -1.45
N LYS A 10 8.61 -1.20 -0.52
CA LYS A 10 8.41 -1.74 0.84
C LYS A 10 6.92 -1.84 1.14
N VAL A 11 6.48 -3.05 1.48
CA VAL A 11 5.12 -3.35 1.90
C VAL A 11 5.21 -3.98 3.29
N VAL A 12 4.77 -3.26 4.33
CA VAL A 12 4.87 -3.68 5.72
C VAL A 12 3.50 -3.54 6.37
N LYS A 13 3.05 -4.53 7.16
CA LYS A 13 1.71 -4.49 7.80
C LYS A 13 0.61 -3.96 6.88
N ALA A 14 0.51 -4.49 5.67
CA ALA A 14 -0.44 -3.99 4.68
C ALA A 14 -1.26 -5.10 4.03
N ILE A 15 -2.52 -4.81 3.74
CA ILE A 15 -3.43 -5.64 2.95
C ILE A 15 -3.61 -4.95 1.59
N LEU A 16 -3.16 -5.62 0.53
CA LEU A 16 -3.34 -5.15 -0.85
C LEU A 16 -4.47 -5.95 -1.50
N ASP A 17 -5.57 -5.28 -1.87
CA ASP A 17 -6.67 -5.93 -2.58
C ASP A 17 -6.28 -6.26 -4.04
N LYS A 18 -7.20 -6.86 -4.79
CA LYS A 18 -7.00 -7.35 -6.15
C LYS A 18 -6.49 -6.23 -7.07
N ASN A 19 -5.58 -6.59 -7.98
CA ASN A 19 -5.06 -5.71 -9.03
C ASN A 19 -4.37 -4.43 -8.53
N VAL A 20 -3.92 -4.38 -7.27
CA VAL A 20 -3.09 -3.27 -6.79
C VAL A 20 -1.72 -3.31 -7.48
N VAL A 21 -1.19 -2.14 -7.85
CA VAL A 21 0.16 -1.99 -8.40
C VAL A 21 0.95 -1.11 -7.45
N VAL A 22 1.99 -1.68 -6.83
CA VAL A 22 2.97 -0.92 -6.05
C VAL A 22 4.12 -0.59 -6.99
N GLU A 23 4.35 0.69 -7.27
CA GLU A 23 5.42 1.14 -8.17
C GLU A 23 6.82 0.85 -7.58
N GLU A 24 7.83 0.91 -8.45
CA GLU A 24 9.23 0.78 -8.01
C GLU A 24 9.57 1.84 -6.95
N GLY A 25 10.14 1.38 -5.83
CA GLY A 25 10.50 2.25 -4.71
C GLY A 25 9.32 2.82 -3.91
N ALA A 26 8.07 2.51 -4.24
CA ALA A 26 6.91 2.93 -3.46
C ALA A 26 6.87 2.23 -2.09
N VAL A 27 6.27 2.90 -1.11
CA VAL A 27 6.25 2.46 0.28
C VAL A 27 4.83 2.48 0.80
N VAL A 28 4.38 1.39 1.43
CA VAL A 28 3.08 1.27 2.09
C VAL A 28 3.20 0.51 3.41
N GLY A 29 2.50 1.02 4.42
CA GLY A 29 2.42 0.53 5.80
C GLY A 29 3.71 0.66 6.61
N VAL A 30 4.58 1.59 6.19
CA VAL A 30 5.76 2.03 6.95
C VAL A 30 5.49 3.37 7.64
N ASP A 31 4.89 4.31 6.91
CA ASP A 31 4.46 5.62 7.41
C ASP A 31 2.93 5.66 7.38
N LEU A 32 2.32 5.52 8.56
CA LEU A 32 0.88 5.42 8.70
C LEU A 32 0.19 6.76 8.43
N GLU A 33 0.84 7.87 8.76
CA GLU A 33 0.28 9.20 8.52
C GLU A 33 0.22 9.46 7.01
N HIS A 34 1.31 9.17 6.30
CA HIS A 34 1.33 9.30 4.84
C HIS A 34 0.34 8.36 4.14
N ASP A 35 0.13 7.14 4.65
CA ASP A 35 -0.88 6.24 4.12
C ASP A 35 -2.31 6.77 4.33
N VAL A 36 -2.59 7.41 5.46
CA VAL A 36 -3.86 8.10 5.72
C VAL A 36 -4.04 9.29 4.77
N GLU A 37 -2.99 10.10 4.56
CA GLU A 37 -3.02 11.24 3.63
C GLU A 37 -3.30 10.80 2.18
N ARG A 38 -2.80 9.63 1.77
CA ARG A 38 -3.10 9.01 0.47
C ARG A 38 -4.54 8.47 0.38
N GLY A 39 -5.31 8.53 1.46
CA GLY A 39 -6.69 8.06 1.53
C GLY A 39 -6.81 6.56 1.76
N PHE A 40 -5.77 5.89 2.26
CA PHE A 40 -5.85 4.48 2.63
C PHE A 40 -6.47 4.34 4.03
N THR A 41 -7.13 3.20 4.24
CA THR A 41 -7.62 2.86 5.57
C THR A 41 -6.46 2.31 6.39
N VAL A 42 -6.19 2.89 7.56
CA VAL A 42 -5.24 2.33 8.54
C VAL A 42 -6.02 1.87 9.77
N THR A 43 -5.88 0.60 10.14
CA THR A 43 -6.53 0.06 11.35
C THR A 43 -5.86 0.57 12.62
N GLU A 44 -6.56 0.52 13.75
CA GLU A 44 -5.99 0.84 15.07
C GLU A 44 -4.75 -0.01 15.42
N SER A 45 -4.69 -1.25 14.91
CA SER A 45 -3.54 -2.14 15.07
C SER A 45 -2.36 -1.83 14.12
N GLY A 46 -2.50 -0.80 13.28
CA GLY A 46 -1.48 -0.32 12.34
C GLY A 46 -1.38 -1.13 11.06
N ILE A 47 -2.51 -1.63 10.53
CA ILE A 47 -2.56 -2.31 9.22
C ILE A 47 -3.09 -1.34 8.17
N THR A 48 -2.30 -1.07 7.12
CA THR A 48 -2.75 -0.27 5.98
C THR A 48 -3.52 -1.14 4.97
N VAL A 49 -4.72 -0.74 4.57
CA VAL A 49 -5.54 -1.44 3.57
C VAL A 49 -5.60 -0.61 2.29
N VAL A 50 -5.09 -1.18 1.20
CA VAL A 50 -5.08 -0.55 -0.13
C VAL A 50 -6.21 -1.12 -0.98
N PRO A 51 -7.16 -0.28 -1.47
CA PRO A 51 -8.31 -0.73 -2.25
C PRO A 51 -7.94 -1.37 -3.59
N LYS A 52 -8.87 -2.19 -4.12
CA LYS A 52 -8.73 -2.85 -5.42
C LYS A 52 -8.33 -1.88 -6.53
N GLY A 53 -7.37 -2.27 -7.36
CA GLY A 53 -6.98 -1.53 -8.56
C GLY A 53 -6.18 -0.25 -8.30
N THR A 54 -5.81 0.02 -7.05
CA THR A 54 -5.03 1.21 -6.69
C THR A 54 -3.60 1.10 -7.21
N VAL A 55 -3.04 2.23 -7.66
CA VAL A 55 -1.61 2.36 -7.96
C VAL A 55 -0.96 3.12 -6.81
N VAL A 56 -0.10 2.45 -6.06
CA VAL A 56 0.70 3.04 -4.97
C VAL A 56 1.97 3.61 -5.59
N ARG A 57 2.09 4.94 -5.54
CA ARG A 57 3.23 5.70 -6.06
C ARG A 57 4.24 6.00 -4.96
N LYS A 58 5.45 6.42 -5.37
CA LYS A 58 6.50 6.87 -4.44
C LYS A 58 6.05 8.09 -3.62
#